data_AF-A0A7C5TTS0-F1
#
_entry.id   AF-A0A7C5TTS0-F1
#
_cell.length_a   1.000
_cell.length_b   1.000
_cell.length_c   1.000
_cell.angle_alpha   90.00
_cell.angle_beta   90.00
_cell.angle_gamma   90.00
#
_symmetry.space_group_name_H-M   'P 1'
#
loop_
_entity.id
_entity.type
_entity.pdbx_description
1 polymer ?
#
loop_
_entity_poly.entity_id
_entity_poly.type
_entity_poly.pdbx_seq_one_letter_code
_entity_poly.pdbx_strand_id
1 'polypeptide(L)'
;MESTIDRYRVVKNDLARPHRSGKVECVACAHRCKLAEDRRGVCRVRSRSGDGLLVPWGYTAGVAADPIEKKPFFHVLPGSEALSFGMLGCDMRCQFCQNWFTSQTLRDPAASQAIRPVTARALVDAAVARGCRSVVSTYNEPLITAEWAHEIFSPAKREGLLTGFVSNGHATP
;
A
#
# COMPACT_ATOMS: atom_id res chain seq x y z
N MET A 1 -8.50 -20.57 -4.20
CA MET A 1 -8.08 -19.98 -5.48
C MET A 1 -7.00 -18.97 -5.16
N GLU A 2 -5.77 -19.28 -5.55
CA GLU A 2 -4.58 -18.47 -5.31
C GLU A 2 -4.74 -17.12 -6.01
N SER A 3 -4.64 -16.02 -5.27
CA SER A 3 -4.74 -14.68 -5.85
C SER A 3 -3.39 -14.25 -6.42
N THR A 4 -3.37 -13.36 -7.42
CA THR A 4 -2.15 -12.88 -8.09
C THR A 4 -1.06 -12.36 -7.13
N ILE A 5 -1.46 -11.91 -5.94
CA ILE A 5 -0.57 -11.37 -4.92
C ILE A 5 -0.03 -12.42 -3.96
N ASP A 6 -0.40 -13.69 -4.09
CA ASP A 6 -0.21 -14.66 -3.01
C ASP A 6 1.25 -14.99 -2.73
N ARG A 7 2.05 -15.00 -3.80
CA ARG A 7 3.52 -15.12 -3.81
C ARG A 7 4.27 -13.84 -3.41
N TYR A 8 3.57 -12.71 -3.25
CA TYR A 8 4.14 -11.40 -2.96
C TYR A 8 3.71 -10.91 -1.58
N ARG A 9 3.98 -11.73 -0.57
CA ARG A 9 3.62 -11.45 0.82
C ARG A 9 4.70 -11.92 1.77
N VAL A 10 4.78 -11.26 2.91
CA VAL A 10 5.66 -11.63 4.03
C VAL A 10 4.87 -11.63 5.32
N VAL A 11 5.29 -12.44 6.30
CA VAL A 11 4.67 -12.43 7.63
C VAL A 11 5.22 -11.25 8.43
N LYS A 12 4.32 -10.46 9.02
CA LYS A 12 4.62 -9.32 9.90
C LYS A 12 3.71 -9.35 11.12
N ASN A 13 4.24 -8.85 12.24
CA ASN A 13 3.53 -8.82 13.52
C ASN A 13 3.26 -7.39 14.00
N ASP A 14 3.81 -6.37 13.34
CA ASP A 14 3.78 -4.96 13.75
C ASP A 14 2.34 -4.46 14.01
N LEU A 15 1.42 -4.87 13.12
CA LEU A 15 0.00 -4.49 13.12
C LEU A 15 -0.93 -5.67 13.43
N ALA A 16 -0.40 -6.72 14.05
CA ALA A 16 -1.16 -7.85 14.57
C ALA A 16 -1.35 -7.71 16.09
N ARG A 17 -2.57 -7.90 16.59
CA ARG A 17 -2.86 -7.93 18.02
C ARG A 17 -3.61 -9.21 18.37
N PRO A 18 -3.28 -9.88 19.49
CA PRO A 18 -4.06 -11.03 19.94
C PRO A 18 -5.47 -10.57 20.33
N HIS A 19 -6.49 -11.33 19.94
CA HIS A 19 -7.87 -11.08 20.32
C HIS A 19 -8.37 -12.21 21.24
N ARG A 20 -9.16 -11.86 22.27
CA ARG A 20 -9.70 -12.80 23.29
C ARG A 20 -10.40 -14.05 22.76
N SER A 21 -10.84 -14.03 21.50
CA SER A 21 -11.49 -15.16 20.83
C SER A 21 -10.51 -16.13 20.16
N GLY A 22 -9.20 -16.03 20.40
CA GLY A 22 -8.16 -16.79 19.70
C GLY A 22 -7.94 -16.34 18.23
N LYS A 23 -8.44 -15.16 17.86
CA LYS A 23 -8.25 -14.54 16.54
C LYS A 23 -7.10 -13.54 16.59
N VAL A 24 -6.60 -13.13 15.42
CA VAL A 24 -5.70 -11.98 15.28
C VAL A 24 -6.51 -10.76 14.87
N GLU A 25 -6.43 -9.68 15.63
CA GLU A 25 -6.95 -8.37 15.26
C GLU A 25 -5.90 -7.61 14.43
N CYS A 26 -6.22 -7.32 13.17
CA CYS A 26 -5.40 -6.51 12.30
C CYS A 26 -5.68 -5.03 12.55
N VAL A 27 -4.69 -4.27 13.03
CA VAL A 27 -4.82 -2.85 13.36
C VAL A 27 -4.25 -1.92 12.29
N ALA A 28 -4.15 -2.36 11.04
CA ALA A 28 -3.65 -1.50 9.96
C ALA A 28 -4.63 -0.41 9.51
N CYS A 29 -5.92 -0.61 9.75
CA CYS A 29 -6.98 0.33 9.40
C CYS A 29 -8.10 0.27 10.44
N ALA A 30 -8.97 1.26 10.46
CA ALA A 30 -10.03 1.38 11.46
C ALA A 30 -11.11 0.27 11.38
N HIS A 31 -11.09 -0.59 10.35
CA HIS A 31 -11.93 -1.81 10.32
C HIS A 31 -11.56 -2.83 11.40
N ARG A 32 -10.33 -2.81 11.92
CA ARG A 32 -9.84 -3.71 12.99
C ARG A 32 -10.28 -5.17 12.79
N CYS A 33 -10.03 -5.71 11.60
CA CYS A 33 -10.55 -7.02 11.21
C CYS A 33 -10.06 -8.11 12.19
N LYS A 34 -10.99 -8.92 12.72
CA LYS A 34 -10.71 -10.07 13.59
C LYS A 34 -10.62 -11.33 12.75
N LEU A 35 -9.40 -11.74 12.43
CA LEU A 35 -9.10 -12.78 11.46
C LEU A 35 -8.94 -14.14 12.15
N ALA A 36 -9.71 -15.13 11.66
CA ALA A 36 -9.38 -16.54 11.90
C ALA A 36 -8.24 -16.96 10.97
N GLU A 37 -7.65 -18.15 11.19
CA GLU A 37 -6.52 -18.64 10.40
C GLU A 37 -6.85 -18.61 8.89
N ASP A 38 -5.87 -18.19 8.08
CA ASP A 38 -5.96 -18.02 6.62
C ASP A 38 -7.05 -17.07 6.12
N ARG A 39 -7.79 -16.39 7.02
CA ARG A 39 -8.84 -15.45 6.62
C ARG A 39 -8.25 -14.11 6.24
N ARG A 40 -8.70 -13.59 5.10
CA ARG A 40 -8.40 -12.24 4.63
C ARG A 40 -9.28 -11.20 5.33
N GLY A 41 -8.68 -10.04 5.60
CA GLY A 41 -9.40 -8.85 6.01
C GLY A 41 -10.24 -8.25 4.88
N VAL A 42 -11.00 -7.20 5.22
CA VAL A 42 -11.88 -6.53 4.26
C VAL A 42 -11.12 -6.03 3.04
N CYS A 43 -9.89 -5.54 3.22
CA CYS A 43 -9.00 -5.01 2.18
C CYS A 43 -8.46 -6.05 1.18
N ARG A 44 -8.70 -7.35 1.43
CA ARG A 44 -8.26 -8.50 0.63
C ARG A 44 -6.74 -8.72 0.49
N VAL A 45 -5.90 -7.78 0.93
CA VAL A 45 -4.43 -7.93 0.85
C VAL A 45 -3.78 -8.49 2.09
N ARG A 46 -4.42 -8.35 3.26
CA ARG A 46 -3.93 -8.92 4.53
C ARG A 46 -4.71 -10.17 4.89
N SER A 47 -4.03 -11.19 5.38
CA SER A 47 -4.63 -12.37 6.00
C SER A 47 -3.87 -12.78 7.25
N ARG A 48 -4.51 -13.53 8.15
CA ARG A 48 -3.82 -14.13 9.29
C ARG A 48 -2.81 -15.18 8.82
N SER A 49 -1.70 -15.29 9.56
CA SER A 49 -0.77 -16.42 9.51
C SER A 49 -0.18 -16.63 10.90
N GLY A 50 -0.60 -17.70 11.57
CA GLY A 50 -0.27 -17.94 12.97
C GLY A 50 -0.70 -16.78 13.86
N ASP A 51 0.24 -16.21 14.61
CA ASP A 51 0.00 -15.02 15.46
C ASP A 51 0.21 -13.69 14.72
N GLY A 52 0.58 -13.75 13.44
CA GLY A 52 0.90 -12.61 12.60
C GLY A 52 -0.08 -12.37 11.47
N LEU A 53 0.36 -11.51 10.55
CA LEU A 53 -0.33 -11.17 9.31
C LEU A 53 0.58 -11.44 8.11
N LEU A 54 0.06 -12.13 7.10
CA LEU A 54 0.58 -12.04 5.75
C LEU A 54 0.21 -10.67 5.18
N VAL A 55 1.21 -9.85 4.86
CA VAL A 55 1.07 -8.50 4.31
C VAL A 55 1.68 -8.41 2.91
N PRO A 56 1.16 -7.56 2.00
CA PRO A 56 1.68 -7.43 0.64
C PRO A 56 3.11 -6.87 0.62
N TRP A 57 3.97 -7.40 -0.24
CA TRP A 57 5.39 -7.06 -0.29
C TRP A 57 6.03 -7.27 -1.66
N GLY A 58 7.00 -6.43 -2.05
CA GLY A 58 7.86 -6.70 -3.21
C GLY A 58 7.17 -6.57 -4.58
N TYR A 59 6.08 -5.81 -4.66
CA TYR A 59 5.41 -5.50 -5.92
C TYR A 59 4.79 -4.10 -5.91
N THR A 60 4.41 -3.66 -7.10
CA THR A 60 3.59 -2.47 -7.33
C THR A 60 2.53 -2.78 -8.39
N ALA A 61 1.36 -2.16 -8.28
CA ALA A 61 0.29 -2.19 -9.27
C ALA A 61 0.24 -0.91 -10.13
N GLY A 62 1.11 0.07 -9.85
CA GLY A 62 1.22 1.29 -10.63
C GLY A 62 2.41 2.12 -10.17
N VAL A 63 3.17 2.66 -11.11
CA VAL A 63 4.27 3.59 -10.85
C VAL A 63 4.24 4.70 -11.89
N ALA A 64 4.31 5.95 -11.46
CA ALA A 64 4.44 7.10 -12.36
C ALA A 64 5.22 8.24 -11.69
N ALA A 65 6.02 8.97 -12.46
CA ALA A 65 6.51 10.27 -12.05
C ALA A 65 5.56 11.31 -12.65
N ASP A 66 4.97 12.13 -11.78
CA ASP A 66 4.05 13.19 -12.14
C ASP A 66 4.34 14.42 -11.27
N PRO A 67 3.98 15.63 -11.71
CA PRO A 67 4.05 16.83 -10.87
C PRO A 67 3.38 16.62 -9.51
N ILE A 68 3.97 17.18 -8.46
CA ILE A 68 3.44 17.11 -7.09
C ILE A 68 2.04 17.72 -6.99
N GLU A 69 1.70 18.69 -7.86
CA GLU A 69 0.41 19.37 -7.94
C GLU A 69 -0.74 18.46 -8.40
N LYS A 70 -0.44 17.33 -9.06
CA LYS A 70 -1.46 16.30 -9.37
C LYS A 70 -2.00 15.62 -8.12
N LYS A 71 -1.26 15.70 -7.00
CA LYS A 71 -1.62 15.16 -5.69
C LYS A 71 -2.25 16.27 -4.84
N PRO A 72 -2.92 15.96 -3.72
CA PRO A 72 -3.39 16.98 -2.77
C PRO A 72 -2.24 17.66 -1.99
N PHE A 73 -1.15 18.03 -2.68
CA PHE A 73 0.10 18.57 -2.14
C PHE A 73 0.60 19.78 -2.94
N PHE A 74 -0.32 20.64 -3.41
CA PHE A 74 -0.03 21.75 -4.32
C PHE A 74 1.10 22.70 -3.85
N HIS A 75 1.25 22.89 -2.54
CA HIS A 75 2.28 23.79 -1.97
C HIS A 75 3.51 23.05 -1.43
N VAL A 76 3.58 21.73 -1.59
CA VAL A 76 4.75 20.94 -1.18
C VAL A 76 5.67 20.83 -2.39
N LEU A 77 6.88 21.36 -2.31
CA LEU A 77 7.88 21.31 -3.39
C LEU A 77 7.33 21.71 -4.79
N PRO A 78 6.72 22.90 -4.97
CA PRO A 78 6.08 23.27 -6.24
C PRO A 78 7.01 23.16 -7.44
N GLY A 79 6.46 22.72 -8.59
CA GLY A 79 7.17 22.49 -9.84
C GLY A 79 8.04 21.23 -9.86
N SER A 80 8.06 20.44 -8.77
CA SER A 80 8.82 19.20 -8.71
C SER A 80 8.00 17.98 -9.10
N GLU A 81 8.71 16.94 -9.56
CA GLU A 81 8.09 15.62 -9.77
C GLU A 81 8.11 14.77 -8.50
N ALA A 82 7.09 13.93 -8.39
CA ALA A 82 6.91 12.96 -7.33
C ALA A 82 6.74 11.56 -7.92
N LEU A 83 7.67 10.65 -7.60
CA LEU A 83 7.52 9.25 -7.97
C LEU A 83 6.42 8.63 -7.12
N SER A 84 5.33 8.28 -7.78
CA SER A 84 4.11 7.76 -7.18
C SER A 84 4.07 6.26 -7.37
N PHE A 85 3.74 5.50 -6.34
CA PHE A 85 3.54 4.07 -6.44
C PHE A 85 2.30 3.61 -5.66
N GLY A 86 1.72 2.48 -6.05
CA GLY A 86 0.59 1.87 -5.35
C GLY A 86 0.59 0.36 -5.44
N MET A 87 -0.02 -0.31 -4.48
CA MET A 87 -0.25 -1.76 -4.49
C MET A 87 -1.70 -2.06 -4.89
N LEU A 88 -2.15 -3.32 -4.86
CA LEU A 88 -3.57 -3.62 -5.02
C LEU A 88 -4.33 -3.43 -3.71
N GLY A 89 -5.65 -3.28 -3.80
CA GLY A 89 -6.56 -3.35 -2.67
C GLY A 89 -6.72 -2.03 -1.89
N CYS A 90 -7.88 -1.87 -1.27
CA CYS A 90 -8.23 -0.68 -0.48
C CYS A 90 -9.11 -1.13 0.67
N ASP A 91 -9.12 -0.48 1.81
CA ASP A 91 -10.05 -0.82 2.90
C ASP A 91 -11.47 -0.25 2.69
N MET A 92 -11.65 0.66 1.73
CA MET A 92 -12.93 1.19 1.28
C MET A 92 -13.38 0.64 -0.09
N ARG A 93 -14.63 0.97 -0.44
CA ARG A 93 -15.29 0.69 -1.73
C ARG A 93 -16.02 1.93 -2.23
N CYS A 94 -15.29 3.03 -2.40
CA CYS A 94 -15.89 4.31 -2.81
C CYS A 94 -16.57 4.16 -4.18
N GLN A 95 -17.82 4.61 -4.29
CA GLN A 95 -18.60 4.51 -5.54
C GLN A 95 -18.02 5.37 -6.68
N PHE A 96 -17.19 6.35 -6.34
CA PHE A 96 -16.57 7.33 -7.24
C PHE A 96 -15.04 7.19 -7.27
N CYS A 97 -14.50 6.00 -7.00
CA CYS A 97 -13.05 5.80 -6.95
C CYS A 97 -12.42 5.94 -8.34
N GLN A 98 -11.61 6.99 -8.56
CA GLN A 98 -10.84 7.14 -9.80
C GLN A 98 -9.81 6.03 -9.99
N ASN A 99 -9.30 5.46 -8.89
CA ASN A 99 -8.37 4.34 -8.90
C ASN A 99 -9.09 2.99 -8.68
N TRP A 100 -10.33 2.85 -9.18
CA TRP A 100 -11.15 1.66 -8.99
C TRP A 100 -10.44 0.39 -9.48
N PHE A 101 -9.78 0.44 -10.65
CA PHE A 101 -9.01 -0.69 -11.19
C PHE A 101 -8.01 -1.23 -10.17
N THR A 102 -7.14 -0.39 -9.62
CA THR A 102 -6.15 -0.79 -8.61
C THR A 102 -6.76 -1.20 -7.27
N SER A 103 -7.73 -0.41 -6.77
CA SER A 103 -8.29 -0.58 -5.44
C SER A 103 -9.26 -1.77 -5.32
N GLN A 104 -9.93 -2.15 -6.41
CA GLN A 104 -10.99 -3.17 -6.41
C GLN A 104 -10.63 -4.45 -7.20
N THR A 105 -9.47 -4.54 -7.87
CA THR A 105 -9.03 -5.76 -8.60
C THR A 105 -9.23 -7.07 -7.81
N LEU A 106 -9.03 -7.06 -6.49
CA LEU A 106 -9.15 -8.26 -5.65
C LEU A 106 -10.59 -8.57 -5.19
N ARG A 107 -11.58 -7.81 -5.65
CA ARG A 107 -12.98 -7.91 -5.24
C ARG A 107 -13.94 -7.94 -6.40
N ASP A 108 -13.66 -7.16 -7.43
CA ASP A 108 -14.51 -6.98 -8.59
C ASP A 108 -13.82 -7.57 -9.83
N PRO A 109 -14.39 -8.61 -10.45
CA PRO A 109 -13.83 -9.21 -11.66
C PRO A 109 -13.73 -8.25 -12.85
N ALA A 110 -14.53 -7.18 -12.87
CA ALA A 110 -14.46 -6.16 -13.90
C ALA A 110 -13.29 -5.17 -13.67
N ALA A 111 -12.75 -5.11 -12.45
CA ALA A 111 -11.54 -4.36 -12.15
C ALA A 111 -10.32 -5.24 -12.42
N SER A 112 -9.46 -4.81 -13.33
CA SER A 112 -8.22 -5.51 -13.64
C SER A 112 -7.05 -4.55 -13.66
N GLN A 113 -6.04 -4.85 -12.84
CA GLN A 113 -4.77 -4.15 -12.82
C GLN A 113 -3.63 -5.16 -12.65
N ALA A 114 -2.66 -5.11 -13.56
CA ALA A 114 -1.48 -5.96 -13.48
C ALA A 114 -0.55 -5.51 -12.35
N ILE A 115 0.14 -6.47 -11.74
CA ILE A 115 1.22 -6.20 -10.80
C ILE A 115 2.58 -6.39 -11.46
N ARG A 116 3.58 -5.67 -10.94
CA ARG A 116 4.98 -5.79 -11.33
C ARG A 116 5.83 -6.03 -10.08
N PRO A 117 6.65 -7.09 -10.05
CA PRO A 117 7.62 -7.28 -8.97
C PRO A 117 8.59 -6.10 -8.94
N VAL A 118 8.91 -5.62 -7.73
CA VAL A 118 9.82 -4.49 -7.57
C VAL A 118 10.47 -4.54 -6.19
N THR A 119 11.72 -4.12 -6.12
CA THR A 119 12.42 -3.91 -4.84
C THR A 119 12.23 -2.47 -4.37
N ALA A 120 12.36 -2.22 -3.07
CA ALA A 120 12.30 -0.87 -2.53
C ALA A 120 13.38 0.04 -3.14
N ARG A 121 14.62 -0.48 -3.24
CA ARG A 121 15.74 0.23 -3.86
C ARG A 121 15.47 0.62 -5.31
N ALA A 122 14.86 -0.27 -6.11
CA ALA A 122 14.55 0.05 -7.50
C ALA A 122 13.56 1.22 -7.66
N LEU A 123 12.59 1.37 -6.75
CA LEU A 123 11.69 2.53 -6.75
C LEU A 123 12.42 3.82 -6.39
N VAL A 124 13.33 3.75 -5.41
CA VAL A 124 14.15 4.90 -5.00
C VAL A 124 15.13 5.30 -6.10
N ASP A 125 15.83 4.36 -6.71
CA ASP A 125 16.74 4.60 -7.85
C ASP A 125 15.99 5.25 -9.02
N ALA A 126 14.80 4.75 -9.33
CA ALA A 126 13.98 5.31 -10.38
C ALA A 126 13.53 6.75 -10.07
N ALA A 127 13.35 7.10 -8.80
CA ALA A 127 12.98 8.47 -8.38
C ALA A 127 14.19 9.41 -8.51
N VAL A 128 15.36 8.99 -8.02
CA VAL A 128 16.61 9.74 -8.10
C VAL A 128 17.01 9.95 -9.57
N ALA A 129 16.99 8.90 -10.38
CA ALA A 129 17.35 8.97 -11.81
C ALA A 129 16.44 9.89 -12.63
N ARG A 130 15.17 10.04 -12.21
CA ARG A 130 14.22 10.97 -12.83
C ARG A 130 14.26 12.39 -12.26
N GLY A 131 15.11 12.65 -11.27
CA GLY A 131 15.15 13.96 -10.60
C GLY A 131 13.89 14.27 -9.78
N CYS A 132 13.10 13.25 -9.41
CA CYS A 132 11.98 13.44 -8.51
C CYS A 132 12.47 13.97 -7.16
N ARG A 133 11.68 14.87 -6.54
CA ARG A 133 11.99 15.42 -5.22
C ARG A 133 11.24 14.71 -4.10
N SER A 134 10.30 13.83 -4.45
CA SER A 134 9.54 13.05 -3.50
C SER A 134 9.15 11.66 -4.01
N VAL A 135 8.86 10.76 -3.07
CA VAL A 135 8.30 9.44 -3.31
C VAL A 135 6.98 9.33 -2.54
N VAL A 136 5.88 9.03 -3.23
CA VAL A 136 4.53 9.07 -2.68
C VAL A 136 3.82 7.74 -2.88
N SER A 137 3.27 7.17 -1.81
CA SER A 137 2.41 5.98 -1.89
C SER A 137 0.95 6.42 -2.07
N THR A 138 0.30 5.91 -3.12
CA THR A 138 -1.02 6.34 -3.62
C THR A 138 -1.66 5.24 -4.51
N TYR A 139 -2.68 5.58 -5.30
CA TYR A 139 -3.51 4.72 -6.17
C TYR A 139 -4.42 3.75 -5.43
N ASN A 140 -3.89 3.07 -4.42
CA ASN A 140 -4.67 2.25 -3.50
C ASN A 140 -4.74 2.93 -2.13
N GLU A 141 -5.38 2.33 -1.12
CA GLU A 141 -5.24 2.87 0.24
C GLU A 141 -3.87 2.51 0.78
N PRO A 142 -2.93 3.45 0.96
CA PRO A 142 -1.55 3.06 1.24
C PRO A 142 -1.32 2.65 2.70
N LEU A 143 -2.19 3.01 3.65
CA LEU A 143 -2.00 2.67 5.07
C LEU A 143 -2.22 1.17 5.36
N ILE A 144 -3.01 0.46 4.54
CA ILE A 144 -3.08 -1.00 4.64
C ILE A 144 -1.78 -1.69 4.18
N THR A 145 -0.87 -0.94 3.56
CA THR A 145 0.43 -1.39 3.05
C THR A 145 1.61 -0.62 3.66
N ALA A 146 1.41 -0.04 4.85
CA ALA A 146 2.35 0.86 5.49
C ALA A 146 3.74 0.22 5.72
N GLU A 147 3.83 -1.07 6.00
CA GLU A 147 5.11 -1.79 6.20
C GLU A 147 5.94 -1.77 4.91
N TRP A 148 5.31 -1.95 3.75
CA TRP A 148 6.00 -1.88 2.45
C TRP A 148 6.38 -0.44 2.10
N ALA A 149 5.49 0.52 2.38
CA ALA A 149 5.82 1.92 2.21
C ALA A 149 6.98 2.36 3.11
N HIS A 150 7.06 1.86 4.34
CA HIS A 150 8.19 2.09 5.25
C HIS A 150 9.51 1.56 4.66
N GLU A 151 9.50 0.34 4.10
CA GLU A 151 10.66 -0.25 3.43
C GLU A 151 11.17 0.61 2.27
N ILE A 152 10.29 1.30 1.56
CA ILE A 152 10.63 2.22 0.46
C ILE A 152 11.06 3.58 0.99
N PHE A 153 10.33 4.13 1.96
CA PHE A 153 10.53 5.47 2.48
C PHE A 153 11.83 5.61 3.29
N SER A 154 12.24 4.55 3.99
CA SER A 154 13.48 4.55 4.77
C SER A 154 14.73 4.86 3.91
N PRO A 155 15.01 4.13 2.81
CA PRO A 155 16.08 4.49 1.89
C PRO A 155 15.80 5.78 1.10
N ALA A 156 14.56 6.06 0.70
CA ALA A 156 14.22 7.31 0.00
C ALA A 156 14.64 8.56 0.78
N LYS A 157 14.39 8.57 2.10
CA LYS A 157 14.79 9.67 2.98
C LYS A 157 16.31 9.86 3.05
N ARG A 158 17.09 8.77 2.97
CA ARG A 158 18.55 8.85 2.95
C ARG A 158 19.08 9.50 1.67
N GLU A 159 18.34 9.40 0.57
CA GLU A 159 18.61 10.09 -0.70
C GLU A 159 18.06 11.53 -0.73
N GLY A 160 17.57 12.05 0.39
CA GLY A 160 17.01 13.41 0.48
C GLY A 160 15.64 13.59 -0.17
N LEU A 161 14.93 12.49 -0.48
CA LEU A 161 13.58 12.55 -1.03
C LEU A 161 12.55 12.77 0.07
N LEU A 162 11.61 13.69 -0.15
CA LEU A 162 10.42 13.80 0.69
C LEU A 162 9.53 12.56 0.49
N THR A 163 8.94 12.03 1.55
CA THR A 163 8.07 10.85 1.47
C THR A 163 6.66 11.18 1.90
N GLY A 164 5.64 10.67 1.20
CA GLY A 164 4.24 11.01 1.50
C GLY A 164 3.23 9.90 1.22
N PHE A 165 2.07 10.01 1.86
CA PHE A 165 0.90 9.16 1.64
C PHE A 165 -0.25 9.98 1.09
N VAL A 166 -0.93 9.48 0.06
CA VAL A 166 -2.28 9.96 -0.31
C VAL A 166 -3.26 8.89 0.15
N SER A 167 -3.85 9.11 1.32
CA SER A 167 -4.68 8.13 2.03
C SER A 167 -6.09 8.66 2.28
N ASN A 168 -7.05 7.75 2.38
CA ASN A 168 -8.41 8.03 2.85
C ASN A 168 -8.48 8.29 4.37
N GLY A 169 -7.38 8.11 5.10
CA GLY A 169 -7.27 8.42 6.53
C GLY A 169 -7.97 7.42 7.46
N HIS A 170 -8.51 6.32 6.96
CA HIS A 170 -9.23 5.32 7.75
C HIS A 170 -8.27 4.36 8.48
N ALA A 171 -7.36 4.94 9.25
CA ALA A 171 -6.33 4.26 10.00
C ALA A 171 -6.64 4.12 11.49
N THR A 172 -5.85 3.34 12.20
CA THR A 172 -5.80 3.39 13.65
C THR A 172 -4.74 4.39 14.12
N PRO A 173 -4.85 4.93 15.35
CA PRO A 173 -3.77 5.68 15.98
C PRO A 173 -2.48 4.87 16.10
#